data_AF-A0A238XFV5-F1
#
_entry.id   AF-A0A238XFV5-F1
#
_cell.length_a   1.000
_cell.length_b   1.000
_cell.length_c   1.000
_cell.angle_alpha   90.00
_cell.angle_beta   90.00
_cell.angle_gamma   90.00
#
_symmetry.space_group_name_H-M   'P 1'
#
loop_
_entity.id
_entity.type
_entity.pdbx_description
1 polymer ?
#
loop_
_entity_poly.entity_id
_entity_poly.type
_entity_poly.pdbx_seq_one_letter_code
_entity_poly.pdbx_strand_id
1 'polypeptide(L)'
;MTLLESLYKICKENIDETNDWYNWRKINESFIPDSISLPKGNQYIKNIYLKKELNSKWENEIDLKKRGIYIEYYIKTWGGIKGNKKDSIIEYQTKSADELIKKGVKGIASWSKALVLHNYNKYAIFDARVSCSLNCLQIIDSVDDKILFPILASQNKTIITANKKLKRISKIEKWEISNETTFYNQYLNTLKTTSEKLNTNISTVEMLLFAKAEELINKSSL
;
A
#
# COMPACT_ATOMS: atom_id res chain seq x y z
N MET A 1 -6.02 -23.66 3.08
CA MET A 1 -5.88 -22.51 2.16
C MET A 1 -4.92 -21.50 2.77
N THR A 2 -3.96 -21.00 1.99
CA THR A 2 -2.97 -20.01 2.44
C THR A 2 -3.43 -18.58 2.14
N LEU A 3 -2.85 -17.58 2.83
CA LEU A 3 -3.10 -16.16 2.49
C LEU A 3 -2.67 -15.83 1.05
N LEU A 4 -1.60 -16.46 0.55
CA LEU A 4 -1.16 -16.27 -0.84
C LEU A 4 -2.22 -16.75 -1.83
N GLU A 5 -2.85 -17.90 -1.57
CA GLU A 5 -3.94 -18.43 -2.41
C GLU A 5 -5.18 -17.54 -2.35
N SER A 6 -5.54 -17.03 -1.17
CA SER A 6 -6.63 -16.07 -0.98
C SER A 6 -6.38 -14.77 -1.74
N LEU A 7 -5.17 -14.20 -1.63
CA LEU A 7 -4.79 -13.00 -2.37
C LEU A 7 -4.82 -13.24 -3.88
N TYR A 8 -4.27 -14.36 -4.34
CA TYR A 8 -4.31 -14.72 -5.76
C TYR A 8 -5.74 -14.86 -6.28
N LYS A 9 -6.63 -15.52 -5.52
CA LYS A 9 -8.04 -15.69 -5.86
C LYS A 9 -8.73 -14.34 -6.06
N ILE A 10 -8.69 -13.44 -5.07
CA ILE A 10 -9.35 -12.13 -5.19
C ILE A 10 -8.75 -11.29 -6.31
N CYS A 11 -7.44 -11.37 -6.54
CA CYS A 11 -6.79 -10.67 -7.64
C CYS A 11 -7.24 -11.20 -8.99
N LYS A 12 -7.27 -12.52 -9.17
CA LYS A 12 -7.74 -13.15 -10.41
C LYS A 12 -9.21 -12.84 -10.72
N GLU A 13 -10.05 -12.69 -9.69
CA GLU A 13 -11.47 -12.37 -9.84
C GLU A 13 -11.74 -10.90 -10.22
N ASN A 14 -10.83 -9.98 -9.91
CA ASN A 14 -11.09 -8.54 -10.02
C ASN A 14 -10.14 -7.79 -10.95
N ILE A 15 -8.91 -8.29 -11.17
CA ILE A 15 -7.98 -7.66 -12.11
C ILE A 15 -8.43 -8.02 -13.52
N ASP A 16 -8.69 -6.98 -14.30
CA ASP A 16 -9.07 -7.06 -15.70
C ASP A 16 -8.19 -6.12 -16.55
N GLU A 17 -8.54 -5.94 -17.82
CA GLU A 17 -7.76 -5.13 -18.76
C GLU A 17 -7.78 -3.63 -18.40
N THR A 18 -8.84 -3.12 -17.78
CA THR A 18 -9.00 -1.68 -17.51
C THR A 18 -8.66 -1.31 -16.07
N ASN A 19 -8.97 -2.19 -15.12
CA ASN A 19 -8.91 -1.99 -13.68
C ASN A 19 -9.68 -0.75 -13.22
N ASP A 20 -10.86 -0.52 -13.81
CA ASP A 20 -11.74 0.63 -13.50
C ASP A 20 -12.26 0.64 -12.06
N TRP A 21 -12.15 -0.48 -11.35
CA TRP A 21 -12.41 -0.57 -9.92
C TRP A 21 -11.51 0.34 -9.08
N TYR A 22 -10.34 0.76 -9.59
CA TYR A 22 -9.50 1.73 -8.89
C TYR A 22 -9.94 3.15 -9.21
N ASN A 23 -10.64 3.76 -8.26
CA ASN A 23 -11.18 5.11 -8.37
C ASN A 23 -10.68 6.03 -7.25
N TRP A 24 -9.53 5.72 -6.63
CA TRP A 24 -8.94 6.62 -5.65
C TRP A 24 -8.78 8.01 -6.26
N ARG A 25 -9.18 9.02 -5.48
CA ARG A 25 -9.31 10.45 -5.82
C ARG A 25 -8.57 10.91 -7.09
N LYS A 26 -9.24 11.76 -7.87
CA LYS A 26 -8.66 12.39 -9.05
C LYS A 26 -7.31 13.03 -8.73
N ILE A 27 -6.25 12.61 -9.43
CA ILE A 27 -4.94 13.25 -9.32
C ILE A 27 -5.07 14.69 -9.84
N ASN A 28 -4.71 15.66 -9.00
CA ASN A 28 -4.61 17.04 -9.42
C ASN A 28 -3.24 17.27 -10.07
N GLU A 29 -3.26 17.33 -11.39
CA GLU A 29 -2.06 17.44 -12.24
C GLU A 29 -1.32 18.77 -12.03
N SER A 30 -2.00 19.83 -11.57
CA SER A 30 -1.37 21.14 -11.29
C SER A 30 -0.40 21.13 -10.11
N PHE A 31 -0.49 20.11 -9.25
CA PHE A 31 0.40 19.97 -8.09
C PHE A 31 1.51 18.95 -8.32
N ILE A 32 1.54 18.25 -9.45
CA ILE A 32 2.59 17.27 -9.72
C ILE A 32 3.90 18.04 -9.97
N PRO A 33 4.98 17.73 -9.24
CA PRO A 33 6.27 18.39 -9.45
C PRO A 33 6.80 18.15 -10.86
N ASP A 34 7.58 19.12 -11.35
CA ASP A 34 8.26 19.12 -12.65
C ASP A 34 7.36 18.85 -13.86
N SER A 35 6.08 19.23 -13.77
CA SER A 35 5.12 19.14 -14.87
C SER A 35 5.03 17.72 -15.48
N ILE A 36 5.17 16.68 -14.65
CA ILE A 36 4.96 15.29 -15.08
C ILE A 36 3.57 15.19 -15.70
N SER A 37 3.53 14.85 -16.99
CA SER A 37 2.28 14.64 -17.72
C SER A 37 1.79 13.21 -17.51
N LEU A 38 0.51 13.08 -17.16
CA LEU A 38 -0.13 11.78 -17.01
C LEU A 38 -0.86 11.38 -18.30
N PRO A 39 -0.88 10.08 -18.64
CA PRO A 39 -1.62 9.62 -19.80
C PRO A 39 -3.12 9.89 -19.66
N LYS A 40 -3.81 9.95 -20.80
CA LYS A 40 -5.28 9.84 -20.81
C LYS A 40 -5.67 8.45 -20.32
N GLY A 41 -6.77 8.36 -19.57
CA GLY A 41 -7.26 7.10 -19.02
C GLY A 41 -7.89 7.26 -17.65
N ASN A 42 -8.19 6.12 -17.03
CA ASN A 42 -8.76 6.05 -15.68
C ASN A 42 -7.73 6.35 -14.58
N GLN A 43 -8.17 6.37 -13.32
CA GLN A 43 -7.28 6.66 -12.20
C GLN A 43 -6.23 5.56 -11.99
N TYR A 44 -6.52 4.31 -12.36
CA TYR A 44 -5.57 3.20 -12.27
C TYR A 44 -4.32 3.49 -13.11
N ILE A 45 -4.50 3.70 -14.43
CA ILE A 45 -3.39 3.94 -15.37
C ILE A 45 -2.61 5.18 -14.94
N LYS A 46 -3.31 6.25 -14.59
CA LYS A 46 -2.68 7.49 -14.11
C LYS A 46 -1.85 7.26 -12.86
N ASN A 47 -2.28 6.41 -11.93
CA ASN A 47 -1.53 6.11 -10.71
C ASN A 47 -0.26 5.30 -10.98
N ILE A 48 -0.35 4.26 -11.82
CA ILE A 48 0.81 3.48 -12.23
C ILE A 48 1.85 4.39 -12.90
N TYR A 49 1.40 5.27 -13.80
CA TYR A 49 2.29 6.21 -14.47
C TYR A 49 2.89 7.23 -13.49
N LEU A 50 2.10 7.76 -12.56
CA LEU A 50 2.59 8.66 -11.52
C LEU A 50 3.70 8.00 -10.67
N LYS A 51 3.50 6.75 -10.25
CA LYS A 51 4.50 5.98 -9.49
C LYS A 51 5.81 5.82 -10.29
N LYS A 52 5.70 5.42 -11.56
CA LYS A 52 6.83 5.25 -12.48
C LYS A 52 7.61 6.56 -12.68
N GLU A 53 6.92 7.64 -13.01
CA GLU A 53 7.55 8.93 -13.31
C GLU A 53 8.18 9.54 -12.06
N LEU A 54 7.51 9.48 -10.90
CA LEU A 54 8.11 9.96 -9.64
C LEU A 54 9.32 9.13 -9.23
N ASN A 55 9.30 7.81 -9.42
CA ASN A 55 10.48 6.97 -9.19
C ASN A 55 11.64 7.37 -10.12
N SER A 56 11.38 7.48 -11.42
CA SER A 56 12.39 7.91 -12.41
C SER A 56 12.99 9.27 -12.08
N LYS A 57 12.15 10.26 -11.73
CA LYS A 57 12.61 11.59 -11.31
C LYS A 57 13.42 11.54 -10.01
N TRP A 58 12.99 10.75 -9.03
CA TRP A 58 13.68 10.64 -7.75
C TRP A 58 15.03 9.92 -7.84
N GLU A 59 15.13 8.91 -8.71
CA GLU A 59 16.35 8.13 -8.94
C GLU A 59 17.43 8.94 -9.68
N ASN A 60 17.01 9.75 -10.67
CA ASN A 60 17.93 10.55 -11.50
C ASN A 60 18.26 11.94 -10.91
N GLU A 61 17.62 12.33 -9.82
CA GLU A 61 17.85 13.64 -9.20
C GLU A 61 19.00 13.59 -8.19
N ILE A 62 19.97 14.48 -8.39
CA ILE A 62 21.19 14.60 -7.56
C ILE A 62 20.93 15.55 -6.38
N ASP A 63 20.10 16.58 -6.57
CA ASP A 63 19.74 17.52 -5.51
C ASP A 63 18.79 16.85 -4.49
N LEU A 64 19.33 16.58 -3.30
CA LEU A 64 18.58 16.00 -2.18
C LEU A 64 17.32 16.79 -1.82
N LYS A 65 17.31 18.11 -1.96
CA LYS A 65 16.12 18.93 -1.69
C LYS A 65 15.03 18.65 -2.71
N LYS A 66 15.38 18.54 -3.99
CA LYS A 66 14.43 18.18 -5.06
C LYS A 66 13.92 16.76 -4.93
N ARG A 67 14.77 15.80 -4.54
CA ARG A 67 14.32 14.43 -4.17
C ARG A 67 13.24 14.47 -3.09
N GLY A 68 13.43 15.34 -2.10
CA GLY A 68 12.44 15.61 -1.04
C GLY A 68 11.08 16.08 -1.57
N ILE A 69 11.06 16.89 -2.63
CA ILE A 69 9.81 17.40 -3.25
C ILE A 69 8.97 16.24 -3.80
N TYR A 70 9.56 15.26 -4.49
CA TYR A 70 8.81 14.12 -5.03
C TYR A 70 8.21 13.26 -3.91
N ILE A 71 9.01 12.97 -2.87
CA ILE A 71 8.57 12.20 -1.70
C ILE A 71 7.46 12.95 -0.95
N GLU A 72 7.65 14.23 -0.68
CA GLU A 72 6.68 15.05 0.02
C GLU A 72 5.38 15.17 -0.78
N TYR A 73 5.47 15.39 -2.10
CA TYR A 73 4.31 15.36 -2.97
C TYR A 73 3.57 14.03 -2.85
N TYR A 74 4.26 12.89 -2.98
CA TYR A 74 3.60 11.59 -2.99
C TYR A 74 2.96 11.25 -1.63
N ILE A 75 3.59 11.64 -0.52
CA ILE A 75 3.07 11.35 0.83
C ILE A 75 1.97 12.34 1.24
N LYS A 76 2.23 13.65 1.12
CA LYS A 76 1.33 14.69 1.65
C LYS A 76 0.26 15.06 0.65
N THR A 77 0.66 15.44 -0.56
CA THR A 77 -0.25 15.97 -1.58
C THR A 77 -1.06 14.83 -2.20
N TRP A 78 -0.41 13.79 -2.73
CA TRP A 78 -1.06 12.62 -3.31
C TRP A 78 -1.58 11.63 -2.24
N GLY A 79 -0.82 11.37 -1.18
CA GLY A 79 -1.21 10.40 -0.15
C GLY A 79 -2.15 10.96 0.91
N GLY A 80 -2.29 12.29 1.02
CA GLY A 80 -3.15 12.96 2.01
C GLY A 80 -2.59 12.99 3.43
N ILE A 81 -1.34 12.56 3.66
CA ILE A 81 -0.75 12.46 5.01
C ILE A 81 -0.05 13.77 5.39
N LYS A 82 -0.83 14.78 5.82
CA LYS A 82 -0.33 16.14 6.12
C LYS A 82 0.55 16.26 7.36
N GLY A 83 0.51 15.28 8.27
CA GLY A 83 1.19 15.34 9.58
C GLY A 83 2.69 15.07 9.60
N ASN A 84 3.33 14.81 8.45
CA ASN A 84 4.76 14.52 8.39
C ASN A 84 5.59 15.78 8.67
N LYS A 85 6.48 15.69 9.67
CA LYS A 85 7.47 16.73 9.99
C LYS A 85 8.53 16.81 8.91
N LYS A 86 9.21 17.96 8.81
CA LYS A 86 10.32 18.16 7.86
C LYS A 86 11.41 17.09 8.01
N ASP A 87 11.76 16.76 9.26
CA ASP A 87 12.76 15.72 9.56
C ASP A 87 12.36 14.34 9.04
N SER A 88 11.06 14.02 9.02
CA SER A 88 10.58 12.76 8.46
C SER A 88 10.74 12.70 6.94
N ILE A 89 10.49 13.81 6.24
CA ILE A 89 10.72 13.89 4.79
C ILE A 89 12.22 13.79 4.48
N ILE A 90 13.07 14.46 5.26
CA ILE A 90 14.53 14.33 5.16
C ILE A 90 14.96 12.88 5.40
N GLU A 91 14.38 12.20 6.38
CA GLU A 91 14.66 10.79 6.61
C GLU A 91 14.30 9.92 5.40
N TYR A 92 13.12 10.13 4.81
CA TYR A 92 12.64 9.34 3.68
C TYR A 92 13.43 9.56 2.39
N GLN A 93 14.03 10.73 2.21
CA GLN A 93 14.83 11.06 1.02
C GLN A 93 16.28 10.58 1.12
N THR A 94 16.83 10.41 2.32
CA THR A 94 18.25 10.08 2.52
C THR A 94 18.50 8.64 2.95
N LYS A 95 17.59 8.02 3.69
CA LYS A 95 17.77 6.66 4.18
C LYS A 95 17.56 5.63 3.07
N SER A 96 18.30 4.53 3.18
CA SER A 96 18.09 3.35 2.34
C SER A 96 16.76 2.67 2.65
N ALA A 97 16.31 1.81 1.73
CA ALA A 97 15.09 1.05 1.93
C ALA A 97 15.14 0.16 3.19
N ASP A 98 16.27 -0.49 3.45
CA ASP A 98 16.43 -1.38 4.62
C ASP A 98 16.34 -0.60 5.94
N GLU A 99 16.90 0.60 5.99
CA GLU A 99 16.78 1.46 7.17
C GLU A 99 15.35 1.94 7.41
N LEU A 100 14.60 2.21 6.34
CA LEU A 100 13.18 2.58 6.44
C LEU A 100 12.31 1.40 6.88
N ILE A 101 12.57 0.19 6.37
CA ILE A 101 11.85 -1.04 6.75
C ILE A 101 12.08 -1.37 8.23
N LYS A 102 13.31 -1.15 8.74
CA LYS A 102 13.65 -1.33 10.17
C LYS A 102 12.86 -0.43 11.12
N LYS A 103 12.16 0.60 10.63
CA LYS A 103 11.25 1.42 11.45
C LYS A 103 9.99 0.67 11.90
N GLY A 104 9.71 -0.48 11.30
CA GLY A 104 8.53 -1.30 11.59
C GLY A 104 7.23 -0.52 11.40
N VAL A 105 6.25 -0.79 12.26
CA VAL A 105 4.88 -0.24 12.12
C VAL A 105 4.83 1.30 12.21
N LYS A 106 5.76 1.93 12.93
CA LYS A 106 5.71 3.38 13.19
C LYS A 106 5.92 4.20 11.92
N GLY A 107 4.87 4.87 11.47
CA GLY A 107 4.90 5.74 10.29
C GLY A 107 4.87 4.98 8.95
N ILE A 108 4.49 3.70 8.95
CA ILE A 108 4.49 2.85 7.74
C ILE A 108 3.69 3.40 6.58
N ALA A 109 2.55 4.03 6.82
CA ALA A 109 1.76 4.64 5.76
C ALA A 109 2.52 5.74 4.99
N SER A 110 3.50 6.39 5.63
CA SER A 110 4.39 7.38 5.01
C SER A 110 5.63 6.73 4.42
N TRP A 111 6.38 5.94 5.21
CA TRP A 111 7.67 5.42 4.74
C TRP A 111 7.49 4.38 3.62
N SER A 112 6.42 3.59 3.60
CA SER A 112 6.15 2.66 2.48
C SER A 112 5.82 3.40 1.18
N LYS A 113 5.21 4.60 1.25
CA LYS A 113 5.02 5.48 0.08
C LYS A 113 6.33 6.04 -0.43
N ALA A 114 7.27 6.39 0.47
CA ALA A 114 8.62 6.78 0.06
C ALA A 114 9.34 5.63 -0.66
N LEU A 115 9.21 4.39 -0.17
CA LEU A 115 9.82 3.22 -0.81
C LEU A 115 9.29 2.97 -2.23
N VAL A 116 8.03 3.26 -2.51
CA VAL A 116 7.50 3.20 -3.89
C VAL A 116 8.29 4.13 -4.82
N LEU A 117 8.73 5.30 -4.34
CA LEU A 117 9.58 6.20 -5.13
C LEU A 117 11.04 5.71 -5.20
N HIS A 118 11.50 4.91 -4.25
CA HIS A 118 12.82 4.26 -4.34
C HIS A 118 12.83 3.22 -5.45
N ASN A 119 11.77 2.41 -5.56
CA ASN A 119 11.57 1.47 -6.65
C ASN A 119 10.10 1.00 -6.70
N TYR A 120 9.33 1.50 -7.66
CA TYR A 120 7.89 1.23 -7.75
C TYR A 120 7.55 -0.22 -8.19
N ASN A 121 8.52 -0.93 -8.75
CA ASN A 121 8.38 -2.33 -9.14
C ASN A 121 8.74 -3.31 -8.00
N LYS A 122 9.43 -2.83 -6.97
CA LYS A 122 9.87 -3.65 -5.82
C LYS A 122 9.04 -3.40 -4.57
N TYR A 123 8.63 -2.16 -4.35
CA TYR A 123 7.97 -1.74 -3.12
C TYR A 123 6.53 -1.35 -3.38
N ALA A 124 5.69 -1.53 -2.35
CA ALA A 124 4.27 -1.25 -2.39
C ALA A 124 3.83 -0.50 -1.12
N ILE A 125 2.76 0.28 -1.23
CA ILE A 125 2.21 1.06 -0.12
C ILE A 125 1.56 0.12 0.89
N PHE A 126 1.90 0.29 2.16
CA PHE A 126 1.21 -0.39 3.25
C PHE A 126 0.53 0.62 4.15
N ASP A 127 -0.79 0.74 4.00
CA ASP A 127 -1.64 1.60 4.82
C ASP A 127 -2.78 0.84 5.49
N ALA A 128 -3.65 1.55 6.20
CA ALA A 128 -4.71 0.94 6.98
C ALA A 128 -5.72 0.15 6.13
N ARG A 129 -5.97 0.52 4.87
CA ARG A 129 -6.88 -0.22 3.98
C ARG A 129 -6.22 -1.51 3.50
N VAL A 130 -4.95 -1.44 3.13
CA VAL A 130 -4.17 -2.62 2.70
C VAL A 130 -4.06 -3.62 3.86
N SER A 131 -3.67 -3.17 5.04
CA SER A 131 -3.57 -4.04 6.23
C SER A 131 -4.92 -4.66 6.60
N CYS A 132 -5.99 -3.87 6.60
CA CYS A 132 -7.32 -4.36 6.90
C CYS A 132 -7.77 -5.43 5.89
N SER A 133 -7.51 -5.22 4.60
CA SER A 133 -7.83 -6.17 3.54
C SER A 133 -7.13 -7.52 3.71
N LEU A 134 -5.83 -7.52 4.02
CA LEU A 134 -5.08 -8.74 4.31
C LEU A 134 -5.66 -9.51 5.50
N ASN A 135 -6.06 -8.79 6.55
CA ASN A 135 -6.72 -9.41 7.70
C ASN A 135 -8.13 -9.94 7.37
N CYS A 136 -8.91 -9.24 6.53
CA CYS A 136 -10.24 -9.69 6.11
C CYS A 136 -10.17 -10.94 5.22
N LEU A 137 -9.21 -11.01 4.30
CA LEU A 137 -9.02 -12.16 3.40
C LEU A 137 -8.82 -13.47 4.19
N GLN A 138 -8.10 -13.41 5.30
CA GLN A 138 -7.88 -14.58 6.16
C GLN A 138 -9.17 -15.11 6.81
N ILE A 139 -10.17 -14.26 7.01
CA ILE A 139 -11.50 -14.63 7.48
C ILE A 139 -12.33 -15.19 6.31
N ILE A 140 -12.41 -14.44 5.20
CA ILE A 140 -13.25 -14.76 4.04
C ILE A 140 -12.97 -16.16 3.51
N ASP A 141 -11.69 -16.48 3.34
CA ASP A 141 -11.25 -17.74 2.75
C ASP A 141 -10.82 -18.78 3.79
N SER A 142 -11.12 -18.53 5.08
CA SER A 142 -10.81 -19.45 6.19
C SER A 142 -9.35 -19.94 6.17
N VAL A 143 -8.40 -19.01 6.06
CA VAL A 143 -6.96 -19.34 5.99
C VAL A 143 -6.54 -20.15 7.21
N ASP A 144 -5.74 -21.20 7.02
CA ASP A 144 -5.40 -22.15 8.09
C ASP A 144 -4.51 -21.47 9.15
N ASP A 145 -3.34 -20.98 8.73
CA ASP A 145 -2.36 -20.31 9.60
C ASP A 145 -2.57 -18.79 9.54
N LYS A 146 -3.47 -18.28 10.39
CA LYS A 146 -3.82 -16.86 10.39
C LYS A 146 -2.78 -16.02 11.13
N ILE A 147 -2.34 -14.96 10.47
CA ILE A 147 -1.40 -13.96 10.97
C ILE A 147 -2.11 -12.60 10.99
N LEU A 148 -2.17 -11.97 12.16
CA LEU A 148 -2.65 -10.60 12.30
C LEU A 148 -1.59 -9.63 11.79
N PHE A 149 -1.85 -9.02 10.63
CA PHE A 149 -1.10 -7.87 10.14
C PHE A 149 -1.41 -6.62 11.00
N PRO A 150 -0.47 -5.65 11.08
CA PRO A 150 -0.59 -4.53 12.01
C PRO A 150 -1.89 -3.74 11.85
N ILE A 151 -2.62 -3.54 12.95
CA ILE A 151 -3.81 -2.70 12.97
C ILE A 151 -3.41 -1.22 12.96
N LEU A 152 -3.52 -0.58 11.80
CA LEU A 152 -3.09 0.81 11.60
C LEU A 152 -4.20 1.82 11.89
N ALA A 153 -3.81 3.01 12.35
CA ALA A 153 -4.71 4.13 12.50
C ALA A 153 -5.28 4.57 11.13
N SER A 154 -6.56 4.92 11.10
CA SER A 154 -7.27 5.35 9.90
C SER A 154 -8.20 6.51 10.21
N GLN A 155 -8.51 7.32 9.20
CA GLN A 155 -9.57 8.32 9.25
C GLN A 155 -10.90 7.79 8.69
N ASN A 156 -10.87 6.63 8.02
CA ASN A 156 -12.05 5.99 7.46
C ASN A 156 -12.79 5.22 8.58
N LYS A 157 -14.05 5.60 8.86
CA LYS A 157 -14.88 5.02 9.93
C LYS A 157 -15.12 3.51 9.75
N THR A 158 -15.32 3.05 8.51
CA THR A 158 -15.49 1.63 8.18
C THR A 158 -14.23 0.84 8.59
N ILE A 159 -13.04 1.32 8.19
CA ILE A 159 -11.77 0.71 8.57
C ILE A 159 -11.56 0.71 10.09
N ILE A 160 -11.90 1.82 10.79
CA ILE A 160 -11.76 1.92 12.26
C ILE A 160 -12.63 0.87 12.96
N THR A 161 -13.87 0.69 12.52
CA THR A 161 -14.80 -0.29 13.10
C THR A 161 -14.33 -1.72 12.85
N ALA A 162 -13.95 -2.04 11.61
CA ALA A 162 -13.42 -3.35 11.25
C ALA A 162 -12.15 -3.68 12.05
N ASN A 163 -11.22 -2.72 12.19
CA ASN A 163 -10.00 -2.88 12.98
C ASN A 163 -10.25 -3.25 14.45
N LYS A 164 -11.31 -2.70 15.07
CA LYS A 164 -11.71 -3.07 16.45
C LYS A 164 -12.18 -4.52 16.51
N LYS A 165 -12.99 -4.95 15.55
CA LYS A 165 -13.49 -6.33 15.47
C LYS A 165 -12.36 -7.31 15.16
N LEU A 166 -11.50 -7.02 14.19
CA LEU A 166 -10.32 -7.81 13.84
C LEU A 166 -9.44 -8.06 15.08
N LYS A 167 -9.13 -7.00 15.84
CA LYS A 167 -8.36 -7.12 17.08
C LYS A 167 -9.03 -8.01 18.14
N ARG A 168 -10.36 -8.07 18.16
CA ARG A 168 -11.11 -8.95 19.08
C ARG A 168 -11.07 -10.40 18.60
N ILE A 169 -11.37 -10.61 17.32
CA ILE A 169 -11.40 -11.93 16.66
C ILE A 169 -10.02 -12.58 16.76
N SER A 170 -8.96 -11.86 16.40
CA SER A 170 -7.60 -12.37 16.44
C SER A 170 -7.17 -12.85 17.83
N LYS A 171 -7.69 -12.24 18.91
CA LYS A 171 -7.44 -12.67 20.28
C LYS A 171 -8.23 -13.91 20.66
N ILE A 172 -9.51 -13.98 20.28
CA ILE A 172 -10.39 -15.11 20.57
C ILE A 172 -9.90 -16.36 19.83
N GLU A 173 -9.57 -16.21 18.56
CA GLU A 173 -9.10 -17.28 17.68
C GLU A 173 -7.59 -17.50 17.74
N LYS A 174 -6.87 -16.76 18.59
CA LYS A 174 -5.42 -16.90 18.84
C LYS A 174 -4.56 -16.85 17.57
N TRP A 175 -4.83 -15.89 16.70
CA TRP A 175 -4.00 -15.66 15.51
C TRP A 175 -2.56 -15.32 15.91
N GLU A 176 -1.59 -15.74 15.11
CA GLU A 176 -0.21 -15.31 15.28
C GLU A 176 -0.11 -13.80 15.00
N ILE A 177 0.67 -13.06 15.78
CA ILE A 177 0.89 -11.63 15.53
C ILE A 177 2.11 -11.49 14.62
N SER A 178 1.97 -10.79 13.50
CA SER A 178 3.08 -10.57 12.58
C SER A 178 4.25 -9.88 13.28
N ASN A 179 5.49 -10.31 13.01
CA ASN A 179 6.69 -9.70 13.57
C ASN A 179 6.90 -8.28 13.02
N GLU A 180 7.09 -7.30 13.91
CA GLU A 180 7.15 -5.87 13.57
C GLU A 180 8.26 -5.48 12.58
N THR A 181 9.32 -6.28 12.45
CA THR A 181 10.46 -5.98 11.57
C THR A 181 10.44 -6.77 10.27
N THR A 182 9.67 -7.85 10.18
CA THR A 182 9.63 -8.72 8.99
C THR A 182 8.29 -8.72 8.25
N PHE A 183 7.20 -8.27 8.87
CA PHE A 183 5.86 -8.32 8.27
C PHE A 183 5.78 -7.61 6.91
N TYR A 184 6.50 -6.50 6.75
CA TYR A 184 6.47 -5.74 5.50
C TYR A 184 7.14 -6.53 4.36
N ASN A 185 8.23 -7.23 4.64
CA ASN A 185 8.86 -8.11 3.64
C ASN A 185 7.97 -9.33 3.31
N GLN A 186 7.30 -9.90 4.31
CA GLN A 186 6.29 -10.94 4.08
C GLN A 186 5.16 -10.45 3.18
N TYR A 187 4.65 -9.23 3.44
CA TYR A 187 3.68 -8.55 2.60
C TYR A 187 4.19 -8.38 1.17
N LEU A 188 5.37 -7.79 0.97
CA LEU A 188 5.94 -7.59 -0.37
C LEU A 188 6.12 -8.92 -1.13
N ASN A 189 6.59 -9.96 -0.46
CA ASN A 189 6.76 -11.29 -1.07
C ASN A 189 5.42 -11.88 -1.52
N THR A 190 4.36 -11.71 -0.72
CA THR A 190 3.00 -12.16 -1.05
C THR A 190 2.47 -11.45 -2.28
N LEU A 191 2.65 -10.11 -2.34
CA LEU A 191 2.23 -9.30 -3.48
C LEU A 191 3.04 -9.64 -4.74
N LYS A 192 4.36 -9.72 -4.63
CA LYS A 192 5.26 -10.05 -5.73
C LYS A 192 4.92 -11.40 -6.35
N THR A 193 4.77 -12.42 -5.52
CA THR A 193 4.40 -13.77 -5.99
C THR A 193 3.05 -13.76 -6.70
N THR A 194 2.08 -12.99 -6.18
CA THR A 194 0.76 -12.85 -6.82
C THR A 194 0.85 -12.11 -8.14
N SER A 195 1.61 -11.00 -8.19
CA SER A 195 1.74 -10.19 -9.38
C SER A 195 2.47 -10.92 -10.50
N GLU A 196 3.50 -11.71 -10.17
CA GLU A 196 4.21 -12.58 -11.12
C GLU A 196 3.27 -13.64 -11.71
N LYS A 197 2.47 -14.32 -10.86
CA LYS A 197 1.49 -15.31 -11.31
C LYS A 197 0.40 -14.73 -12.22
N LEU A 198 0.11 -13.44 -12.11
CA LEU A 198 -0.91 -12.74 -12.90
C LEU A 198 -0.32 -11.87 -14.01
N ASN A 199 1.00 -11.92 -14.23
CA ASN A 199 1.73 -11.08 -15.19
C ASN A 199 1.35 -9.59 -15.07
N THR A 200 1.33 -9.07 -13.84
CA THR A 200 0.97 -7.69 -13.52
C THR A 200 2.00 -7.04 -12.59
N ASN A 201 1.81 -5.78 -12.22
CA ASN A 201 2.70 -5.05 -11.32
C ASN A 201 2.33 -5.27 -9.85
N ILE A 202 3.33 -5.24 -8.95
CA ILE A 202 3.10 -5.29 -7.50
C ILE A 202 2.14 -4.18 -7.02
N SER A 203 2.22 -3.01 -7.67
CA SER A 203 1.33 -1.87 -7.43
C SER A 203 -0.12 -2.19 -7.75
N THR A 204 -0.41 -3.02 -8.75
CA THR A 204 -1.77 -3.39 -9.11
C THR A 204 -2.43 -4.21 -8.01
N VAL A 205 -1.69 -5.18 -7.45
CA VAL A 205 -2.14 -6.00 -6.32
C VAL A 205 -2.37 -5.14 -5.07
N GLU A 206 -1.44 -4.22 -4.76
CA GLU A 206 -1.59 -3.26 -3.66
C GLU A 206 -2.82 -2.36 -3.84
N MET A 207 -2.99 -1.80 -5.03
CA MET A 207 -4.11 -0.92 -5.35
C MET A 207 -5.45 -1.65 -5.26
N LEU A 208 -5.51 -2.93 -5.60
CA LEU A 208 -6.72 -3.76 -5.43
C LEU A 208 -7.08 -3.90 -3.95
N LEU A 209 -6.11 -4.29 -3.11
CA LEU A 209 -6.32 -4.36 -1.65
C LEU A 209 -6.77 -3.01 -1.10
N PHE A 210 -6.17 -1.91 -1.55
CA PHE A 210 -6.58 -0.57 -1.14
C PHE A 210 -8.02 -0.23 -1.55
N ALA A 211 -8.39 -0.48 -2.81
CA ALA A 211 -9.68 -0.10 -3.38
C ALA A 211 -10.82 -0.96 -2.84
N LYS A 212 -10.58 -2.27 -2.67
CA LYS A 212 -11.58 -3.26 -2.25
C LYS A 212 -11.73 -3.41 -0.75
N ALA A 213 -11.01 -2.64 0.06
CA ALA A 213 -10.99 -2.80 1.51
C ALA A 213 -12.39 -2.80 2.16
N GLU A 214 -13.28 -1.89 1.77
CA GLU A 214 -14.63 -1.85 2.33
C GLU A 214 -15.50 -3.02 1.86
N GLU A 215 -15.35 -3.47 0.62
CA GLU A 215 -16.02 -4.67 0.11
C GLU A 215 -15.56 -5.92 0.86
N LEU A 216 -14.26 -6.04 1.15
CA LEU A 216 -13.68 -7.15 1.91
C LEU A 216 -14.11 -7.13 3.38
N ILE A 217 -14.26 -5.96 3.99
CA ILE A 217 -14.86 -5.82 5.32
C ILE A 217 -16.29 -6.37 5.33
N ASN A 218 -17.10 -6.02 4.32
CA ASN A 218 -18.47 -6.52 4.23
C ASN A 218 -18.50 -8.05 4.03
N LYS A 219 -17.65 -8.59 3.15
CA LYS A 219 -17.55 -10.05 2.92
C LYS A 219 -17.06 -10.82 4.16
N SER A 220 -16.23 -10.21 4.99
CA SER A 220 -15.76 -10.82 6.25
C SER A 220 -16.75 -10.67 7.42
N SER A 221 -17.93 -10.07 7.19
CA SER A 221 -18.95 -9.81 8.22
C SER A 221 -18.43 -8.94 9.38
N LEU A 222 -17.57 -7.96 9.07
CA LEU A 222 -16.96 -7.03 10.02
C LEU A 222 -17.61 -5.64 10.08
#